data_AF-A0A2W4N5K4-F1
#
_entry.id   AF-A0A2W4N5K4-F1
#
_cell.length_a   1.000
_cell.length_b   1.000
_cell.length_c   1.000
_cell.angle_alpha   90.00
_cell.angle_beta   90.00
_cell.angle_gamma   90.00
#
_symmetry.space_group_name_H-M   'P 1'
#
loop_
_entity.id
_entity.type
_entity.pdbx_description
1 polymer ?
#
loop_
_entity_poly.entity_id
_entity_poly.type
_entity_poly.pdbx_seq_one_letter_code
_entity_poly.pdbx_strand_id
1 'polypeptide(L)'
;MPEAHSLPLSPSNPAGAPATDPRVVFERHRPRLFALAYRMLGTRADAEDAVQDAYLRWHAADRAALRNPEHWLVTVVSRLC
;
A
#
# COMPACT_ATOMS: atom_id res chain seq x y z
N MET A 1 32.28 10.35 30.60
CA MET A 1 32.27 9.49 29.40
C MET A 1 30.85 8.98 29.21
N PRO A 2 30.11 9.43 28.18
CA PRO A 2 28.69 9.09 27.99
C PRO A 2 28.49 7.68 27.41
N GLU A 3 27.45 7.01 27.92
CA GLU A 3 27.06 5.65 27.62
C GLU A 3 26.52 5.51 26.19
N ALA A 4 27.22 4.76 25.35
CA ALA A 4 26.74 4.37 24.02
C ALA A 4 25.70 3.24 24.17
N HIS A 5 24.44 3.63 24.33
CA HIS A 5 23.29 2.72 24.24
C HIS A 5 23.13 2.27 22.77
N SER A 6 23.92 1.26 22.38
CA SER A 6 23.78 0.55 21.12
C SER A 6 22.48 -0.25 21.13
N LEU A 7 21.38 0.39 20.73
CA LEU A 7 20.17 -0.31 20.29
C LEU A 7 20.51 -1.10 19.01
N PRO A 8 20.34 -2.43 18.97
CA PRO A 8 20.34 -3.12 17.70
C PRO A 8 19.04 -2.76 16.97
N LEU A 9 19.10 -1.79 16.06
CA LEU A 9 18.13 -1.71 14.98
C LEU A 9 18.31 -2.95 14.10
N SER A 10 17.60 -4.01 14.49
CA SER A 10 17.36 -5.18 13.66
C SER A 10 16.17 -4.84 12.76
N PRO A 11 16.34 -4.54 11.46
CA PRO A 11 15.34 -4.97 10.52
C PRO A 11 15.52 -6.49 10.42
N SER A 12 14.75 -7.24 11.22
CA SER A 12 14.41 -8.61 10.84
C SER A 12 13.65 -8.52 9.51
N ASN A 13 14.39 -8.38 8.42
CA ASN A 13 13.89 -8.62 7.08
C ASN A 13 14.10 -10.12 6.86
N PRO A 14 13.06 -10.96 6.95
CA PRO A 14 13.20 -12.32 6.48
C PRO A 14 13.43 -12.26 4.97
N ALA A 15 14.67 -12.46 4.56
CA ALA A 15 14.96 -12.95 3.23
C ALA A 15 14.24 -14.30 3.08
N GLY A 16 13.09 -14.26 2.43
CA GLY A 16 12.23 -15.41 2.20
C GLY A 16 11.55 -15.36 0.84
N ALA A 17 12.32 -15.13 -0.24
CA ALA A 17 11.98 -15.46 -1.64
C ALA A 17 10.69 -14.84 -2.25
N PRO A 18 10.57 -14.74 -3.60
CA PRO A 18 9.58 -13.87 -4.25
C PRO A 18 8.19 -14.52 -4.33
N ALA A 19 7.47 -14.59 -3.21
CA ALA A 19 6.01 -14.56 -3.21
C ALA A 19 5.63 -13.08 -3.29
N THR A 20 5.19 -12.61 -4.46
CA THR A 20 4.99 -11.21 -4.86
C THR A 20 4.75 -10.24 -3.68
N ASP A 21 5.75 -9.43 -3.33
CA ASP A 21 5.65 -8.50 -2.21
C ASP A 21 4.42 -7.59 -2.40
N PRO A 22 3.52 -7.50 -1.41
CA PRO A 22 2.25 -6.77 -1.54
C PRO A 22 2.48 -5.28 -1.84
N ARG A 23 3.61 -4.71 -1.39
CA ARG A 23 3.99 -3.34 -1.72
C ARG A 23 4.33 -3.23 -3.20
N VAL A 24 5.08 -4.18 -3.75
CA VAL A 24 5.42 -4.18 -5.18
C VAL A 24 4.17 -4.30 -6.06
N VAL A 25 3.17 -5.10 -5.65
CA VAL A 25 1.88 -5.16 -6.36
C VAL A 25 1.16 -3.82 -6.30
N PHE A 26 1.08 -3.21 -5.12
CA PHE A 26 0.38 -1.96 -4.92
C PHE A 26 1.06 -0.80 -5.66
N GLU A 27 2.38 -0.66 -5.54
CA GLU A 27 3.16 0.41 -6.16
C GLU A 27 3.04 0.39 -7.69
N ARG A 28 2.90 -0.79 -8.29
CA ARG A 28 2.61 -0.91 -9.73
C ARG A 28 1.27 -0.28 -10.13
N HIS A 29 0.28 -0.32 -9.24
CA HIS A 29 -1.07 0.20 -9.48
C HIS A 29 -1.28 1.62 -8.94
N ARG A 30 -0.44 2.07 -8.01
CA ARG A 30 -0.50 3.37 -7.35
C ARG A 30 -0.72 4.56 -8.31
N PRO A 31 0.03 4.74 -9.42
CA PRO A 31 -0.21 5.87 -10.32
C PRO A 31 -1.60 5.84 -10.99
N ARG A 32 -2.11 4.65 -11.31
CA ARG A 32 -3.44 4.47 -11.90
C ARG A 32 -4.55 4.73 -10.87
N LEU A 33 -4.37 4.25 -9.64
CA LEU A 33 -5.31 4.50 -8.53
C LEU A 33 -5.36 5.98 -8.16
N PHE A 34 -4.21 6.64 -8.12
CA PHE A 34 -4.13 8.07 -7.88
C PHE A 34 -4.84 8.88 -8.97
N ALA A 35 -4.59 8.56 -10.25
CA ALA A 35 -5.28 9.23 -11.36
C ALA A 35 -6.80 9.04 -11.32
N LEU A 36 -7.26 7.84 -10.92
CA LEU A 36 -8.69 7.56 -10.72
C LEU A 36 -9.28 8.39 -9.58
N ALA A 37 -8.66 8.35 -8.40
CA ALA A 37 -9.10 9.11 -7.22
C ALA A 37 -9.10 10.61 -7.49
N TYR A 38 -8.06 11.13 -8.14
CA TYR A 38 -7.94 12.53 -8.53
C TYR A 38 -9.06 12.96 -9.48
N ARG A 39 -9.46 12.10 -10.42
CA ARG A 39 -10.58 12.38 -11.32
C ARG A 39 -11.94 12.43 -10.59
N MET A 40 -12.10 11.66 -9.52
CA MET A 40 -13.36 11.60 -8.75
C MET A 40 -13.45 12.72 -7.72
N LEU A 41 -12.37 12.99 -6.99
CA LEU A 41 -12.33 13.93 -5.87
C LEU A 41 -11.94 15.35 -6.30
N GLY A 42 -11.21 15.51 -7.40
CA GLY A 42 -10.82 16.82 -7.94
C GLY A 42 -9.69 17.53 -7.19
N THR A 43 -9.18 16.96 -6.09
CA THR A 43 -8.02 17.51 -5.36
C THR A 43 -6.91 16.49 -5.21
N ARG A 44 -5.66 16.96 -5.19
CA ARG A 44 -4.48 16.12 -5.02
C ARG A 44 -4.42 15.50 -3.62
N ALA A 45 -4.74 16.29 -2.59
CA ALA A 45 -4.66 15.85 -1.21
C ALA A 45 -5.67 14.74 -0.91
N ASP A 46 -6.93 14.89 -1.35
CA ASP A 46 -7.95 13.85 -1.13
C ASP A 46 -7.62 12.58 -1.93
N ALA A 47 -7.02 12.72 -3.12
CA ALA A 47 -6.58 11.57 -3.92
C ALA A 47 -5.38 10.84 -3.28
N GLU A 48 -4.42 11.57 -2.71
CA GLU A 48 -3.29 10.98 -1.95
C GLU A 48 -3.83 10.24 -0.72
N ASP A 49 -4.76 10.84 0.02
CA ASP A 49 -5.40 10.23 1.19
C ASP A 49 -6.14 8.93 0.82
N ALA A 50 -7.01 8.96 -0.20
CA ALA A 50 -7.75 7.78 -0.64
C ALA A 50 -6.83 6.62 -1.09
N VAL A 51 -5.72 6.92 -1.78
CA VAL A 51 -4.73 5.91 -2.17
C VAL A 51 -4.01 5.33 -0.95
N GLN A 52 -3.67 6.17 0.03
CA GLN A 52 -3.03 5.73 1.26
C GLN A 52 -3.95 4.83 2.09
N ASP A 53 -5.22 5.19 2.16
CA ASP A 53 -6.26 4.45 2.85
C ASP A 53 -6.57 3.11 2.15
N ALA A 54 -6.48 3.07 0.81
CA ALA A 54 -6.53 1.83 0.04
C ALA A 54 -5.32 0.93 0.29
N TYR A 55 -4.12 1.50 0.44
CA TYR A 55 -2.91 0.75 0.78
C TYR A 55 -3.00 0.08 2.16
N LEU A 56 -3.54 0.78 3.17
CA LEU A 56 -3.74 0.21 4.51
C LEU A 56 -4.70 -0.97 4.47
N ARG A 57 -5.83 -0.85 3.75
CA ARG A 57 -6.77 -1.96 3.56
C ARG A 57 -6.13 -3.11 2.78
N TRP A 58 -5.32 -2.83 1.77
CA TRP A 58 -4.59 -3.85 1.00
C TRP A 58 -3.61 -4.64 1.86
N HIS A 59 -2.89 -3.95 2.74
CA HIS A 59 -1.95 -4.56 3.66
C HIS A 59 -2.64 -5.47 4.69
N ALA A 60 -3.85 -5.09 5.14
CA ALA A 60 -4.67 -5.86 6.07
C ALA A 60 -5.45 -7.02 5.42
N ALA A 61 -5.66 -6.98 4.10
CA ALA A 61 -6.46 -8.00 3.41
C ALA A 61 -5.74 -9.35 3.30
N ASP A 62 -6.52 -10.44 3.35
CA ASP A 62 -6.01 -11.77 3.04
C ASP A 62 -5.83 -11.92 1.53
N ARG A 63 -4.58 -11.81 1.10
CA ARG A 63 -4.18 -11.78 -0.32
C ARG A 63 -4.15 -13.16 -0.95
N ALA A 64 -4.09 -14.24 -0.17
CA ALA A 64 -4.17 -15.60 -0.71
C ALA A 64 -5.57 -15.89 -1.28
N ALA A 65 -6.60 -15.20 -0.78
CA ALA A 65 -7.97 -15.28 -1.29
C ALA A 65 -8.25 -14.31 -2.46
N LEU A 66 -7.38 -13.32 -2.71
CA LEU A 66 -7.58 -12.31 -3.74
C LEU A 66 -7.11 -12.79 -5.10
N ARG A 67 -8.05 -13.33 -5.91
CA ARG A 67 -7.78 -13.75 -7.29
C ARG A 67 -7.36 -12.61 -8.23
N ASN A 68 -7.82 -11.38 -7.98
CA ASN A 68 -7.47 -10.23 -8.81
C ASN A 68 -7.23 -8.96 -7.98
N PRO A 69 -5.96 -8.63 -7.68
CA PRO A 69 -5.60 -7.49 -6.84
C PRO A 69 -5.95 -6.14 -7.47
N GLU A 70 -5.86 -6.02 -8.80
CA GLU A 70 -6.20 -4.78 -9.50
C GLU A 70 -7.68 -4.43 -9.31
N HIS A 71 -8.56 -5.41 -9.54
CA HIS A 71 -10.00 -5.19 -9.43
C HIS A 71 -10.42 -4.85 -7.99
N TRP A 72 -9.79 -5.49 -7.01
CA TRP A 72 -10.00 -5.18 -5.61
C TRP A 72 -9.55 -3.75 -5.27
N LEU A 73 -8.36 -3.34 -5.71
CA LEU A 73 -7.83 -2.00 -5.44
C LEU A 73 -8.70 -0.90 -6.07
N VAL A 74 -9.15 -1.09 -7.32
CA VAL A 74 -10.08 -0.16 -7.98
C VAL A 74 -11.38 -0.07 -7.20
N THR A 75 -11.95 -1.21 -6.78
CA THR A 75 -13.19 -1.23 -5.98
C THR A 75 -13.04 -0.48 -4.66
N VAL A 76 -11.90 -0.65 -3.98
CA VAL A 76 -11.62 0.04 -2.72
C VAL A 76 -11.50 1.55 -2.94
N VAL A 77 -10.70 1.99 -3.92
CA VAL A 77 -10.53 3.42 -4.22
C VAL A 77 -11.85 4.06 -4.64
N SER A 78 -12.65 3.40 -5.47
CA SER A 78 -13.98 3.88 -5.87
C SER A 78 -15.00 3.91 -4.73
N ARG A 79 -14.76 3.25 -3.59
CA ARG A 79 -15.59 3.35 -2.38
C ARG A 79 -15.14 4.45 -1.42
N LEU A 80 -13.91 4.96 -1.60
CA LEU A 80 -13.32 6.02 -0.79
C LEU A 80 -13.54 7.40 -1.39
N CYS A 81 -13.83 7.46 -2.69
CA CYS A 81 -14.15 8.68 -3.44
C CYS A 81 -15.66 8.81 -3.61
#